data_AF-H6C1Y2-F1
#
_entry.id   AF-H6C1Y2-F1
#
_cell.length_a   1.000
_cell.length_b   1.000
_cell.length_c   1.000
_cell.angle_alpha   90.00
_cell.angle_beta   90.00
_cell.angle_gamma   90.00
#
_symmetry.space_group_name_H-M   'P 1'
#
loop_
_entity.id
_entity.type
_entity.pdbx_description
1 polymer ?
#
loop_
_entity_poly.entity_id
_entity_poly.type
_entity_poly.pdbx_seq_one_letter_code
_entity_poly.pdbx_strand_id
1 'polypeptide(L)'
;MPGTYRAVLKLEGATGGACAGVFWYHDDKSEIDIEVVTPGDSIVNGTINYTSHPSLASDGQPIPNATLSVPFNQRHLRPEDFHEYRFDSHPRRGVEFYFDGGLVHTSSHSVPLQGGNLQFKVWADGDKWWSGTPSTSDVLMTVKTIDAYYNTSSSTSNEGWKKGCVAAGGPSSKTVCTIA
;
A
#
# COMPACT_ATOMS: atom_id res chain seq x y z
N MET A 1 2.19 -12.77 4.38
CA MET A 1 2.52 -14.05 3.70
C MET A 1 3.21 -13.76 2.37
N PRO A 2 4.00 -14.71 1.84
CA PRO A 2 4.64 -14.57 0.55
C PRO A 2 3.60 -14.47 -0.59
N GLY A 3 3.72 -13.45 -1.42
CA GLY A 3 2.75 -13.18 -2.47
C GLY A 3 3.06 -11.90 -3.23
N THR A 4 2.25 -11.62 -4.25
CA THR A 4 2.26 -10.39 -5.02
C THR A 4 0.91 -9.71 -4.86
N TYR A 5 0.94 -8.46 -4.42
CA TYR A 5 -0.23 -7.66 -4.11
C TYR A 5 -0.16 -6.39 -4.94
N ARG A 6 -1.21 -6.11 -5.70
CA ARG A 6 -1.27 -4.94 -6.56
C ARG A 6 -2.63 -4.27 -6.52
N ALA A 7 -2.62 -2.97 -6.70
CA ALA A 7 -3.81 -2.17 -6.89
C ALA A 7 -3.61 -1.20 -8.04
N VAL A 8 -4.65 -1.02 -8.84
CA VAL A 8 -4.69 0.04 -9.85
C VAL A 8 -5.62 1.12 -9.33
N LEU A 9 -5.10 2.31 -9.06
CA LEU A 9 -5.86 3.40 -8.44
C LEU A 9 -5.44 4.77 -9.00
N LYS A 10 -6.31 5.75 -8.78
CA LYS A 10 -6.06 7.17 -9.01
C LYS A 10 -6.56 7.99 -7.82
N LEU A 11 -6.03 9.20 -7.68
CA LEU A 11 -6.46 10.22 -6.73
C LEU A 11 -7.06 11.41 -7.45
N GLU A 12 -8.30 11.75 -7.12
CA GLU A 12 -9.00 12.93 -7.63
C GLU A 12 -8.95 14.04 -6.58
N GLY A 13 -8.76 15.29 -7.00
CA GLY A 13 -8.63 16.43 -6.08
C GLY A 13 -7.31 16.47 -5.30
N ALA A 14 -6.30 15.72 -5.73
CA ALA A 14 -4.98 15.59 -5.08
C ALA A 14 -4.09 16.84 -5.22
N THR A 15 -4.58 18.02 -4.83
CA THR A 15 -3.90 19.32 -4.94
C THR A 15 -3.67 20.01 -3.58
N GLY A 16 -3.90 19.31 -2.46
CA GLY A 16 -3.65 19.78 -1.09
C GLY A 16 -3.24 18.61 -0.18
N GLY A 17 -2.85 18.88 1.06
CA GLY A 17 -2.26 17.88 1.96
C GLY A 17 -3.19 16.70 2.29
N ALA A 18 -2.76 15.50 1.92
CA ALA A 18 -3.37 14.22 2.22
C ALA A 18 -2.32 13.11 1.96
N CYS A 19 -2.58 11.94 2.53
CA CYS A 19 -1.90 10.70 2.19
C CYS A 19 -2.94 9.68 1.73
N ALA A 20 -2.70 9.07 0.58
CA ALA A 20 -3.42 7.87 0.16
C ALA A 20 -2.45 6.70 0.16
N GLY A 21 -2.85 5.56 0.74
CA GLY A 21 -1.93 4.44 0.87
C GLY A 21 -2.56 3.07 0.61
N VAL A 22 -1.69 2.17 0.16
CA VAL A 22 -1.90 0.73 0.03
C VAL A 22 -1.01 0.04 1.04
N PHE A 23 -1.60 -0.60 2.03
CA PHE A 23 -0.91 -1.14 3.19
C PHE A 23 -1.11 -2.65 3.26
N TRP A 24 -0.08 -3.39 3.65
CA TRP A 24 -0.25 -4.70 4.26
C TRP A 24 0.08 -4.57 5.75
N TYR A 25 -0.83 -5.01 6.62
CA TYR A 25 -0.67 -4.86 8.07
C TYR A 25 -0.93 -6.16 8.82
N HIS A 26 -0.04 -6.50 9.74
CA HIS A 26 -0.26 -7.50 10.80
C HIS A 26 -0.19 -6.85 12.18
N ASP A 27 0.91 -6.14 12.44
CA ASP A 27 1.18 -5.34 13.63
C ASP A 27 2.25 -4.27 13.30
N ASP A 28 2.58 -3.43 14.27
CA ASP A 28 3.53 -2.31 14.12
C ASP A 28 4.97 -2.74 13.81
N LYS A 29 5.27 -4.04 13.83
CA LYS A 29 6.59 -4.62 13.47
C LYS A 29 6.57 -5.36 12.15
N SER A 30 5.41 -5.46 11.50
CA SER A 30 5.20 -6.24 10.30
C SER A 30 4.15 -5.53 9.45
N GLU A 31 4.58 -4.50 8.75
CA GLU A 31 3.77 -3.67 7.87
C GLU A 31 4.56 -3.27 6.61
N ILE A 32 3.86 -3.18 5.46
CA ILE A 32 4.40 -2.79 4.16
C ILE A 32 3.50 -1.72 3.57
N ASP A 33 4.09 -0.59 3.20
CA ASP A 33 3.33 0.59 2.79
C ASP A 33 3.78 1.11 1.44
N ILE A 34 2.80 1.49 0.63
CA ILE A 34 2.97 2.35 -0.52
C ILE A 34 2.07 3.56 -0.29
N GLU A 35 2.68 4.71 0.03
CA GLU A 35 1.98 5.92 0.42
C GLU A 35 2.24 7.06 -0.55
N VAL A 36 1.17 7.52 -1.22
CA VAL A 36 1.16 8.66 -2.11
C VAL A 36 0.79 9.90 -1.28
N VAL A 37 1.79 10.73 -1.00
CA VAL A 37 1.60 12.01 -0.32
C VAL A 37 1.34 13.08 -1.37
N THR A 38 0.14 13.65 -1.35
CA THR A 38 -0.29 14.63 -2.35
C THR A 38 0.50 15.94 -2.22
N PRO A 39 0.61 16.74 -3.30
CA PRO A 39 1.20 18.07 -3.25
C PRO A 39 0.51 18.93 -2.19
N GLY A 40 1.31 19.59 -1.37
CA GLY A 40 0.88 20.31 -0.18
C GLY A 40 2.08 20.99 0.47
N ASP A 41 2.10 21.02 1.81
CA ASP A 41 3.16 21.70 2.57
C ASP A 41 3.89 20.81 3.57
N SER A 42 3.74 19.49 3.46
CA SER A 42 4.55 18.54 4.21
C SER A 42 5.96 18.44 3.66
N ILE A 43 6.85 17.88 4.46
CA ILE A 43 8.27 17.68 4.12
C ILE A 43 8.45 16.69 2.97
N VAL A 44 7.56 15.69 2.86
CA VAL A 44 7.57 14.67 1.79
C VAL A 44 6.49 14.91 0.74
N ASN A 45 6.01 16.15 0.57
CA ASN A 45 4.92 16.44 -0.37
C ASN A 45 5.25 16.02 -1.82
N GLY A 46 4.24 15.55 -2.54
CA GLY A 46 4.40 15.15 -3.95
C GLY A 46 5.34 13.95 -4.13
N THR A 47 5.31 13.00 -3.21
CA THR A 47 6.13 11.79 -3.24
C THR A 47 5.31 10.52 -3.10
N ILE A 48 5.86 9.42 -3.61
CA ILE A 48 5.45 8.06 -3.26
C ILE A 48 6.50 7.52 -2.28
N ASN A 49 6.05 7.00 -1.15
CA ASN A 49 6.89 6.44 -0.10
C ASN A 49 6.68 4.93 -0.05
N TYR A 50 7.78 4.18 -0.14
CA TYR A 50 7.79 2.73 -0.11
C TYR A 50 8.46 2.29 1.19
N THR A 51 7.68 1.81 2.15
CA THR A 51 8.17 1.54 3.50
C THR A 51 7.96 0.08 3.90
N SER A 52 8.95 -0.51 4.55
CA SER A 52 8.80 -1.75 5.33
C SER A 52 8.99 -1.42 6.80
N HIS A 53 7.93 -1.56 7.59
CA HIS A 53 7.92 -1.20 9.01
C HIS A 53 8.57 -2.27 9.90
N PRO A 54 9.24 -1.87 10.99
CA PRO A 54 9.40 -0.48 11.44
C PRO A 54 10.41 0.31 10.57
N SER A 55 10.15 1.60 10.35
CA SER A 55 11.06 2.49 9.62
C SER A 55 12.06 3.23 10.52
N LEU A 56 11.82 3.22 11.84
CA LEU A 56 12.66 3.84 12.86
C LEU A 56 13.14 2.79 13.87
N ALA A 57 14.39 2.90 14.30
CA ALA A 57 14.95 2.10 15.39
C ALA A 57 14.45 2.63 16.75
N SER A 58 14.75 1.90 17.83
CA SER A 58 14.32 2.26 19.19
C SER A 58 14.86 3.60 19.70
N ASP A 59 15.95 4.09 19.10
CA ASP A 59 16.55 5.40 19.38
C ASP A 59 15.97 6.53 18.49
N GLY A 60 14.97 6.21 17.67
CA GLY A 60 14.32 7.13 16.75
C GLY A 60 15.10 7.40 15.46
N GLN A 61 16.23 6.73 15.22
CA GLN A 61 16.98 6.88 13.98
C GLN A 61 16.32 6.11 12.82
N PRO A 62 16.35 6.63 11.59
CA PRO A 62 15.91 5.89 10.40
C PRO A 62 16.65 4.57 10.25
N ILE A 63 15.90 3.49 10.05
CA ILE A 63 16.47 2.20 9.71
C ILE A 63 16.92 2.27 8.24
N PRO A 64 18.21 2.00 7.94
CA PRO A 64 18.69 2.05 6.58
C PRO A 64 17.88 1.14 5.65
N ASN A 65 17.52 1.66 4.48
CA ASN A 65 16.79 0.94 3.43
C ASN A 65 15.34 0.54 3.79
N ALA A 66 14.81 0.92 4.96
CA ALA A 66 13.42 0.64 5.35
C ALA A 66 12.41 1.47 4.56
N THR A 67 12.74 2.72 4.24
CA THR A 67 11.90 3.63 3.43
C THR A 67 12.66 4.16 2.23
N LEU A 68 12.00 4.21 1.07
CA LEU A 68 12.41 5.00 -0.08
C LEU A 68 11.30 6.01 -0.43
N SER A 69 11.64 7.30 -0.43
CA SER A 69 10.75 8.38 -0.89
C SER A 69 11.12 8.80 -2.30
N VAL A 70 10.15 8.78 -3.22
CA VAL A 70 10.35 9.08 -4.63
C VAL A 70 9.42 10.22 -5.08
N PRO A 71 9.95 11.36 -5.52
CA PRO A 71 9.15 12.45 -6.10
C PRO A 71 8.35 12.02 -7.33
N PHE A 72 7.13 12.53 -7.48
CA PHE A 72 6.24 12.18 -8.61
C PHE A 72 6.90 12.37 -9.98
N ASN A 73 7.66 13.45 -10.15
CA ASN A 73 8.32 13.77 -11.41
C ASN A 73 9.36 12.72 -11.84
N GLN A 74 9.99 12.00 -10.90
CA GLN A 74 10.96 10.95 -11.19
C GLN A 74 10.31 9.68 -11.75
N ARG A 75 9.00 9.50 -11.50
CA ARG A 75 8.21 8.36 -11.98
C ARG A 75 7.12 8.74 -12.97
N HIS A 76 7.08 10.00 -13.39
CA HIS A 76 6.02 10.54 -14.24
C HIS A 76 4.60 10.25 -13.71
N LEU A 77 4.46 10.17 -12.37
CA LEU A 77 3.17 9.97 -11.73
C LEU A 77 2.30 11.20 -11.94
N ARG A 78 1.08 10.98 -12.39
CA ARG A 78 -0.01 11.96 -12.40
C ARG A 78 -1.14 11.40 -11.54
N PRO A 79 -1.42 11.97 -10.35
CA PRO A 79 -2.36 11.36 -9.41
C PRO A 79 -3.74 11.07 -10.02
N GLU A 80 -4.18 11.90 -10.96
CA GLU A 80 -5.46 11.79 -11.66
C GLU A 80 -5.57 10.60 -12.63
N ASP A 81 -4.45 9.99 -12.99
CA ASP A 81 -4.40 8.82 -13.86
C ASP A 81 -4.37 7.51 -13.06
N PHE A 82 -4.88 6.45 -13.67
CA PHE A 82 -4.78 5.11 -13.10
C PHE A 82 -3.34 4.59 -13.22
N HIS A 83 -2.72 4.35 -12.08
CA HIS A 83 -1.38 3.77 -11.96
C HIS A 83 -1.43 2.45 -11.20
N GLU A 84 -0.54 1.52 -11.53
CA GLU A 84 -0.35 0.27 -10.77
C GLU A 84 0.65 0.49 -9.62
N TYR A 85 0.21 0.17 -8.40
CA TYR A 85 1.02 0.12 -7.20
C TYR A 85 1.11 -1.32 -6.75
N ARG A 86 2.31 -1.86 -6.61
CA ARG A 86 2.52 -3.28 -6.32
C ARG A 86 3.66 -3.50 -5.36
N PHE A 87 3.51 -4.49 -4.49
CA PHE A 87 4.62 -5.08 -3.77
C PHE A 87 4.60 -6.61 -3.87
N ASP A 88 5.79 -7.18 -3.99
CA ASP A 88 6.02 -8.61 -3.90
C ASP A 88 6.74 -8.90 -2.58
N SER A 89 6.17 -9.75 -1.74
CA SER A 89 6.79 -10.19 -0.50
C SER A 89 7.26 -11.63 -0.63
N HIS A 90 8.52 -11.89 -0.32
CA HIS A 90 9.06 -13.25 -0.32
C HIS A 90 10.17 -13.43 0.75
N PRO A 91 10.16 -14.51 1.55
CA PRO A 91 11.04 -14.66 2.72
C PRO A 91 12.54 -14.58 2.41
N ARG A 92 12.95 -14.93 1.17
CA ARG A 92 14.36 -14.88 0.75
C ARG A 92 14.72 -13.67 -0.11
N ARG A 93 13.74 -13.02 -0.75
CA ARG A 93 14.01 -11.88 -1.65
C ARG A 93 13.78 -10.53 -0.95
N GLY A 94 13.02 -10.53 0.14
CA GLY A 94 12.56 -9.30 0.76
C GLY A 94 11.18 -8.89 0.25
N VAL A 95 10.92 -7.60 0.41
CA VAL A 95 9.79 -6.87 -0.16
C VAL A 95 10.32 -6.06 -1.34
N GLU A 96 9.80 -6.35 -2.53
CA GLU A 96 10.12 -5.63 -3.75
C GLU A 96 8.93 -4.75 -4.13
N PHE A 97 9.16 -3.45 -4.31
CA PHE A 97 8.12 -2.48 -4.63
C PHE A 97 8.18 -2.10 -6.10
N TYR A 98 7.01 -2.01 -6.72
CA TYR A 98 6.84 -1.71 -8.13
C TYR A 98 5.85 -0.58 -8.33
N PHE A 99 6.11 0.24 -9.35
CA PHE A 99 5.22 1.28 -9.84
C PHE A 99 5.10 1.16 -11.35
N ASP A 100 3.88 1.04 -11.88
CA ASP A 100 3.59 0.78 -13.29
C ASP A 100 4.44 -0.35 -13.89
N GLY A 101 4.56 -1.45 -13.13
CA GLY A 101 5.32 -2.65 -13.51
C GLY A 101 6.85 -2.53 -13.39
N GLY A 102 7.39 -1.33 -13.13
CA GLY A 102 8.84 -1.13 -12.93
C GLY A 102 9.25 -1.30 -11.47
N LEU A 103 10.33 -2.04 -11.20
CA LEU A 103 10.91 -2.17 -9.86
C LEU A 103 11.43 -0.81 -9.38
N VAL A 104 11.03 -0.39 -8.18
CA VAL A 104 11.36 0.90 -7.57
C VAL A 104 12.27 0.74 -6.37
N HIS A 105 11.97 -0.21 -5.49
CA HIS A 105 12.68 -0.40 -4.23
C HIS A 105 12.76 -1.88 -3.87
N THR A 106 13.76 -2.27 -3.09
CA THR A 106 13.83 -3.59 -2.49
C THR A 106 14.30 -3.45 -1.05
N SER A 107 13.50 -3.97 -0.12
CA SER A 107 13.78 -3.98 1.30
C SER A 107 13.83 -5.42 1.80
N SER A 108 14.94 -5.83 2.40
CA SER A 108 15.02 -7.08 3.16
C SER A 108 14.64 -6.91 4.63
N HIS A 109 14.19 -5.72 5.03
CA HIS A 109 13.84 -5.41 6.41
C HIS A 109 12.43 -5.93 6.74
N SER A 110 12.28 -6.58 7.90
CA SER A 110 11.00 -6.93 8.51
C SER A 110 9.97 -7.55 7.56
N VAL A 111 10.42 -8.50 6.73
CA VAL A 111 9.58 -9.19 5.74
C VAL A 111 8.42 -9.92 6.44
N PRO A 112 7.15 -9.59 6.12
CA PRO A 112 6.02 -10.21 6.79
C PRO A 112 5.85 -11.70 6.52
N LEU A 113 6.01 -12.50 7.58
CA LEU A 113 5.83 -13.96 7.51
C LEU A 113 4.43 -14.41 7.93
N GLN A 114 3.76 -13.62 8.78
CA GLN A 114 2.45 -13.95 9.33
C GLN A 114 1.31 -13.53 8.38
N GLY A 115 0.09 -13.98 8.69
CA GLY A 115 -1.13 -13.52 8.04
C GLY A 115 -1.48 -12.11 8.49
N GLY A 116 -2.05 -11.30 7.61
CA GLY A 116 -2.41 -9.91 7.89
C GLY A 116 -3.56 -9.50 6.99
N ASN A 117 -3.81 -8.21 6.88
CA ASN A 117 -4.83 -7.65 6.00
C ASN A 117 -4.25 -6.62 5.05
N LEU A 118 -4.87 -6.52 3.87
CA LEU A 118 -4.59 -5.46 2.91
C LEU A 118 -5.53 -4.30 3.23
N GLN A 119 -4.98 -3.10 3.44
CA GLN A 119 -5.75 -1.90 3.78
C GLN A 119 -5.55 -0.82 2.72
N PHE A 120 -6.60 -0.02 2.53
CA PHE A 120 -6.60 1.14 1.65
C PHE A 120 -7.11 2.31 2.46
N LYS A 121 -6.36 3.41 2.51
CA LYS A 121 -6.72 4.59 3.29
C LYS A 121 -6.48 5.86 2.50
N VAL A 122 -7.34 6.85 2.71
CA VAL A 122 -7.03 8.27 2.45
C VAL A 122 -7.20 8.98 3.78
N TRP A 123 -6.21 9.76 4.18
CA TRP A 123 -6.23 10.48 5.44
C TRP A 123 -5.45 11.78 5.36
N ALA A 124 -5.79 12.71 6.26
CA ALA A 124 -5.07 13.94 6.49
C ALA A 124 -5.23 14.31 7.96
N ASP A 125 -4.12 14.51 8.66
CA ASP A 125 -4.09 14.70 10.11
C ASP A 125 -3.32 15.95 10.56
N GLY A 126 -2.73 16.70 9.63
CA GLY A 126 -1.97 17.90 9.94
C GLY A 126 -0.47 17.68 10.20
N ASP A 127 0.02 16.44 10.16
CA ASP A 127 1.44 16.17 10.42
C ASP A 127 2.33 16.73 9.30
N LYS A 128 3.19 17.69 9.63
CA LYS A 128 4.14 18.30 8.70
C LYS A 128 5.19 17.33 8.17
N TRP A 129 5.44 16.22 8.87
CA TRP A 129 6.32 15.18 8.36
C TRP A 129 5.67 14.31 7.30
N TRP A 130 4.33 14.29 7.19
CA TRP A 130 3.60 13.41 6.29
C TRP A 130 2.46 14.07 5.52
N SER A 131 1.23 14.09 6.05
CA SER A 131 0.06 14.54 5.29
C SER A 131 0.00 16.05 5.10
N GLY A 132 0.69 16.82 5.94
CA GLY A 132 0.70 18.28 5.92
C GLY A 132 -0.64 18.89 6.31
N THR A 133 -0.81 20.18 6.03
CA THR A 133 -2.10 20.85 6.25
C THR A 133 -3.17 20.21 5.36
N PRO A 134 -4.29 19.71 5.92
CA PRO A 134 -5.32 19.03 5.15
C PRO A 134 -5.84 19.87 3.97
N SER A 135 -6.07 19.21 2.84
CA SER A 135 -6.74 19.80 1.68
C SER A 135 -8.08 20.46 2.07
N THR A 136 -8.38 21.61 1.47
CA THR A 136 -9.66 22.32 1.65
C THR A 136 -10.79 21.76 0.79
N SER A 137 -10.47 20.80 -0.09
CA SER A 137 -11.40 20.09 -0.97
C SER A 137 -11.22 18.59 -0.86
N ASP A 138 -12.26 17.84 -1.21
CA ASP A 138 -12.25 16.37 -1.15
C ASP A 138 -11.10 15.78 -1.97
N VAL A 139 -10.37 14.85 -1.35
CA VAL A 139 -9.39 13.98 -2.01
C VAL A 139 -9.99 12.59 -2.05
N LEU A 140 -10.25 12.08 -3.26
CA LEU A 140 -10.91 10.80 -3.46
C LEU A 140 -9.94 9.78 -4.05
N MET A 141 -9.85 8.60 -3.42
CA MET A 141 -9.16 7.45 -4.00
C MET A 141 -10.16 6.59 -4.76
N THR A 142 -9.98 6.51 -6.08
CA THR A 142 -10.75 5.61 -6.93
C THR A 142 -9.92 4.37 -7.24
N VAL A 143 -10.39 3.21 -6.78
CA VAL A 143 -9.72 1.91 -7.01
C VAL A 143 -10.38 1.19 -8.18
N LYS A 144 -9.59 0.88 -9.22
CA LYS A 144 -10.04 0.14 -10.40
C LYS A 144 -9.96 -1.36 -10.17
N THR A 145 -8.84 -1.86 -9.67
CA THR A 145 -8.64 -3.27 -9.33
C THR A 145 -7.81 -3.43 -8.07
N ILE A 146 -8.04 -4.56 -7.39
CA ILE A 146 -7.20 -5.07 -6.31
C ILE A 146 -6.96 -6.53 -6.64
N ASP A 147 -5.71 -6.88 -6.95
CA ASP A 147 -5.33 -8.24 -7.28
C ASP A 147 -4.28 -8.74 -6.27
N ALA A 148 -4.58 -9.86 -5.59
CA ALA A 148 -3.71 -10.46 -4.61
C ALA A 148 -3.48 -11.93 -4.96
N TYR A 149 -2.23 -12.28 -5.29
CA TYR A 149 -1.83 -13.64 -5.61
C TYR A 149 -0.87 -14.14 -4.54
N TYR A 150 -1.21 -15.23 -3.88
CA TYR A 150 -0.44 -15.72 -2.75
C TYR A 150 -0.52 -17.24 -2.63
N ASN A 151 0.56 -17.87 -2.16
CA ASN A 151 0.65 -19.32 -2.10
C ASN A 151 -0.11 -19.89 -0.91
N THR A 152 -1.19 -20.64 -1.14
CA THR A 152 -1.85 -21.39 -0.06
C THR A 152 -1.20 -22.75 0.13
N SER A 153 -0.99 -23.17 1.39
CA SER A 153 -0.35 -24.45 1.72
C SER A 153 -1.32 -25.64 1.78
N SER A 154 -2.62 -25.42 1.59
CA SER A 154 -3.63 -26.49 1.66
C SER A 154 -4.86 -26.21 0.79
N SER A 155 -5.49 -27.28 0.29
CA SER A 155 -6.81 -27.23 -0.36
C SER A 155 -7.95 -26.80 0.59
N THR A 156 -7.70 -26.82 1.91
CA THR A 156 -8.60 -26.30 2.95
C THR A 156 -8.62 -24.77 3.06
N SER A 157 -7.66 -24.04 2.47
CA SER A 157 -7.72 -22.56 2.39
C SER A 157 -9.00 -22.07 1.69
N ASN A 158 -9.55 -22.90 0.80
CA ASN A 158 -10.79 -22.62 0.10
C ASN A 158 -12.01 -22.66 1.04
N GLU A 159 -12.02 -23.44 2.11
CA GLU A 159 -13.19 -23.51 3.01
C GLU A 159 -13.33 -22.26 3.88
N GLY A 160 -12.21 -21.80 4.46
CA GLY A 160 -12.19 -20.56 5.25
C GLY A 160 -12.57 -19.35 4.40
N TRP A 161 -11.98 -19.24 3.21
CA TRP A 161 -12.34 -18.21 2.24
C TRP A 161 -13.80 -18.30 1.81
N LYS A 162 -14.31 -19.50 1.48
CA LYS A 162 -15.73 -19.70 1.09
C LYS A 162 -16.68 -19.26 2.19
N LYS A 163 -16.39 -19.65 3.45
CA LYS A 163 -17.17 -19.22 4.61
C LYS A 163 -17.15 -17.70 4.77
N GLY A 164 -15.97 -17.09 4.65
CA GLY A 164 -15.83 -15.63 4.69
C GLY A 164 -16.61 -14.93 3.58
N CYS A 165 -16.52 -15.42 2.35
CA CYS A 165 -17.29 -14.90 1.22
C CYS A 165 -18.80 -15.00 1.46
N VAL A 166 -19.29 -16.16 1.91
CA VAL A 166 -20.70 -16.36 2.23
C VAL A 166 -21.16 -15.41 3.33
N ALA A 167 -20.35 -15.24 4.39
CA ALA A 167 -20.63 -14.29 5.46
C ALA A 167 -20.67 -12.83 4.96
N ALA A 168 -19.89 -12.50 3.93
CA ALA A 168 -19.92 -11.20 3.23
C ALA A 168 -21.06 -11.07 2.20
N GLY A 169 -22.02 -12.01 2.17
CA GLY A 169 -23.18 -11.99 1.28
C GLY A 169 -23.03 -12.82 0.00
N GLY A 170 -21.92 -13.54 -0.17
CA GLY A 170 -21.65 -14.37 -1.35
C GLY A 170 -21.33 -13.55 -2.61
N PRO A 171 -20.89 -14.19 -3.71
CA PRO A 171 -20.60 -13.49 -4.96
C PRO A 171 -21.84 -12.72 -5.46
N SER A 172 -21.73 -11.40 -5.62
CA SER A 172 -22.81 -10.52 -6.07
C SER A 172 -22.26 -9.25 -6.74
N SER A 173 -23.13 -8.33 -7.16
CA SER A 173 -22.70 -7.01 -7.64
C SER A 173 -22.05 -6.13 -6.55
N LYS A 174 -22.21 -6.50 -5.27
CA LYS A 174 -21.67 -5.77 -4.12
C LYS A 174 -20.51 -6.49 -3.43
N THR A 175 -20.35 -7.78 -3.69
CA THR A 175 -19.37 -8.64 -3.03
C THR A 175 -18.64 -9.44 -4.08
N VAL A 176 -17.37 -9.14 -4.31
CA VAL A 176 -16.53 -9.86 -5.26
C VAL A 176 -15.81 -10.99 -4.54
N CYS A 177 -16.11 -12.23 -4.94
CA CYS A 177 -15.47 -13.42 -4.42
C CYS A 177 -15.01 -14.30 -5.58
N THR A 178 -13.82 -14.03 -6.11
CA THR A 178 -13.20 -14.88 -7.13
C THR A 178 -11.85 -15.35 -6.62
N ILE A 179 -11.63 -16.67 -6.71
CA ILE A 179 -10.30 -17.27 -6.62
C ILE A 179 -9.97 -17.67 -8.06
N ALA A 180 -8.92 -17.08 -8.63
CA ALA A 180 -8.38 -17.46 -9.93
C ALA A 180 -7.29 -18.52 -9.76
#